data_AF-A0A523J0I5-F1
#
_entry.id   AF-A0A523J0I5-F1
#
_cell.length_a   1.000
_cell.length_b   1.000
_cell.length_c   1.000
_cell.angle_alpha   90.00
_cell.angle_beta   90.00
_cell.angle_gamma   90.00
#
_symmetry.space_group_name_H-M   'P 1'
#
loop_
_entity.id
_entity.type
_entity.pdbx_description
1 polymer ?
#
loop_
_entity_poly.entity_id
_entity_poly.type
_entity_poly.pdbx_seq_one_letter_code
_entity_poly.pdbx_strand_id
1 'polypeptide(L)'
;MGERTIQRLMHHYVGINYKSFSTLVRFKYAKSLLNANQENLTSIGLQACYFDQAHFIHDFKELSGFTPREYLKKITRSFGI
;
A
#
# COMPACT_ATOMS: atom_id res chain seq x y z
N MET A 1 18.96 3.72 -19.34
CA MET A 1 18.95 2.66 -18.32
C MET A 1 17.82 1.69 -18.63
N GLY A 2 18.07 0.39 -18.68
CA GLY A 2 17.05 -0.61 -19.02
C GLY A 2 16.41 -1.26 -17.79
N GLU A 3 15.23 -1.84 -17.95
CA GLU A 3 14.46 -2.51 -16.88
C GLU A 3 15.30 -3.55 -16.11
N ARG A 4 16.10 -4.36 -16.81
CA ARG A 4 16.99 -5.36 -16.19
C ARG A 4 18.08 -4.73 -15.31
N THR A 5 18.57 -3.54 -15.67
CA THR A 5 19.56 -2.81 -14.87
C THR A 5 18.92 -2.32 -13.58
N ILE A 6 17.72 -1.75 -13.65
CA ILE A 6 16.97 -1.29 -12.47
C ILE A 6 16.66 -2.47 -11.53
N GLN A 7 16.19 -3.59 -12.07
CA GLN A 7 15.93 -4.81 -11.30
C GLN A 7 17.18 -5.28 -10.54
N ARG A 8 18.34 -5.34 -11.21
CA ARG A 8 19.62 -5.73 -10.59
C ARG A 8 20.07 -4.74 -9.52
N LEU A 9 19.96 -3.44 -9.77
CA LEU A 9 20.32 -2.40 -8.81
C LEU A 9 19.41 -2.43 -7.58
N MET A 10 18.10 -2.57 -7.76
CA MET A 10 17.13 -2.68 -6.66
C MET A 10 17.43 -3.91 -5.80
N HIS A 11 17.73 -5.05 -6.42
CA HIS A 11 18.10 -6.24 -5.66
C HIS A 11 19.44 -6.06 -4.93
N HIS A 12 20.43 -5.41 -5.56
CA HIS A 12 21.75 -5.20 -4.95
C HIS A 12 21.72 -4.23 -3.76
N TYR A 13 20.99 -3.12 -3.87
CA TYR A 13 20.98 -2.06 -2.83
C TYR A 13 19.84 -2.19 -1.82
N VAL A 14 18.70 -2.74 -2.21
CA VAL A 14 17.47 -2.80 -1.39
C VAL A 14 17.11 -4.25 -1.00
N GLY A 15 17.69 -5.26 -1.67
CA GLY A 15 17.42 -6.68 -1.40
C GLY A 15 16.11 -7.21 -2.00
N ILE A 16 15.30 -6.36 -2.64
CA ILE A 16 14.03 -6.73 -3.26
C ILE A 16 13.92 -6.22 -4.70
N ASN A 17 13.05 -6.83 -5.48
CA ASN A 17 12.80 -6.38 -6.85
C ASN A 17 11.98 -5.07 -6.86
N TYR A 18 11.99 -4.39 -8.01
CA TYR A 18 11.30 -3.11 -8.19
C TYR A 18 9.79 -3.19 -7.92
N LYS A 19 9.13 -4.30 -8.32
CA LYS A 19 7.69 -4.49 -8.14
C LYS A 19 7.33 -4.55 -6.65
N SER A 20 8.05 -5.37 -5.87
CA SER A 20 7.86 -5.49 -4.43
C SER A 20 8.10 -4.16 -3.72
N PHE A 21 9.12 -3.40 -4.14
CA PHE A 21 9.37 -2.07 -3.61
C PHE A 21 8.21 -1.10 -3.91
N SER A 22 7.73 -1.07 -5.15
CA SER A 22 6.61 -0.23 -5.56
C SER A 22 5.33 -0.56 -4.77
N THR A 23 5.01 -1.84 -4.62
CA THR A 23 3.89 -2.31 -3.79
C THR A 23 4.05 -1.88 -2.33
N LEU A 24 5.25 -1.99 -1.75
CA LEU A 24 5.51 -1.54 -0.38
C LEU A 24 5.33 -0.01 -0.21
N VAL A 25 5.80 0.78 -1.16
CA VAL A 25 5.67 2.25 -1.12
C VAL A 25 4.20 2.67 -1.21
N ARG A 26 3.44 2.12 -2.17
CA ARG A 26 2.00 2.38 -2.30
C ARG A 26 1.25 1.99 -1.03
N PHE A 27 1.55 0.82 -0.48
CA PHE A 27 0.96 0.35 0.77
C PHE A 27 1.23 1.30 1.94
N LYS A 28 2.48 1.73 2.13
CA LYS A 28 2.84 2.65 3.22
C LYS A 28 2.09 3.98 3.10
N TYR A 29 1.96 4.50 1.89
CA TYR A 29 1.21 5.74 1.64
C TYR A 29 -0.31 5.57 1.85
N ALA A 30 -0.91 4.49 1.35
CA ALA A 30 -2.31 4.19 1.61
C ALA A 30 -2.59 4.04 3.12
N LYS A 31 -1.69 3.37 3.85
CA LYS A 31 -1.77 3.23 5.31
C LYS A 31 -1.69 4.56 6.04
N SER A 32 -0.82 5.50 5.61
CA SER A 32 -0.78 6.83 6.21
C SER A 32 -2.07 7.62 5.99
N LEU A 33 -2.67 7.53 4.80
CA LEU A 33 -3.96 8.18 4.52
C LEU A 33 -5.10 7.60 5.36
N LEU A 34 -5.14 6.28 5.52
CA LEU A 34 -6.12 5.61 6.39
C LEU A 34 -5.96 6.04 7.85
N ASN A 35 -4.73 6.14 8.35
CA ASN A 35 -4.46 6.59 9.71
C ASN A 35 -4.84 8.06 9.94
N ALA A 36 -4.76 8.89 8.90
CA ALA A 36 -5.17 10.29 8.97
C ALA A 36 -6.71 10.46 8.95
N ASN A 37 -7.47 9.41 8.59
CA ASN A 37 -8.93 9.39 8.51
C ASN A 37 -9.54 10.52 7.67
N GLN A 38 -8.85 10.93 6.60
CA GLN A 38 -9.24 12.10 5.82
C GLN A 38 -10.22 11.79 4.68
N GLU A 39 -10.25 10.55 4.18
CA GLU A 39 -10.93 10.21 2.92
C GLU A 39 -11.55 8.81 2.89
N ASN A 40 -12.45 8.58 1.92
CA ASN A 40 -13.02 7.25 1.67
C ASN A 40 -12.00 6.29 1.00
N LEU A 41 -12.24 4.98 1.11
CA LEU A 41 -11.32 3.94 0.62
C LEU A 41 -11.03 4.02 -0.89
N THR A 42 -11.99 4.46 -1.69
CA THR A 42 -11.80 4.60 -3.15
C THR A 42 -10.79 5.70 -3.46
N SER A 43 -10.97 6.86 -2.82
CA SER A 43 -10.06 8.00 -3.00
C SER A 43 -8.64 7.65 -2.52
N ILE A 44 -8.53 6.98 -1.38
CA ILE A 44 -7.24 6.50 -0.85
C ILE A 44 -6.55 5.54 -1.84
N GLY A 45 -7.29 4.59 -2.42
CA GLY A 45 -6.74 3.67 -3.42
C GLY A 45 -6.19 4.40 -4.65
N LEU A 46 -6.94 5.38 -5.15
CA LEU A 46 -6.53 6.19 -6.31
C LEU A 46 -5.30 7.05 -5.99
N GLN A 47 -5.28 7.73 -4.83
CA GLN A 47 -4.13 8.53 -4.41
C GLN A 47 -2.89 7.68 -4.19
N ALA A 48 -3.05 6.45 -3.71
CA ALA A 48 -1.95 5.50 -3.56
C ALA A 48 -1.55 4.78 -4.86
N CYS A 49 -1.99 5.29 -6.02
CA CYS A 49 -1.62 4.78 -7.34
C CYS A 49 -2.01 3.31 -7.56
N TYR A 50 -3.13 2.88 -6.97
CA TYR A 50 -3.75 1.62 -7.34
C TYR A 50 -4.67 1.82 -8.54
N PHE A 51 -4.62 0.87 -9.46
CA PHE A 51 -5.40 0.90 -10.70
C PHE A 51 -6.90 0.72 -10.42
N ASP A 52 -7.23 -0.23 -9.55
CA ASP A 52 -8.59 -0.53 -9.16
C ASP A 52 -8.67 -1.00 -7.69
N GLN A 53 -9.90 -1.17 -7.22
CA GLN A 53 -10.18 -1.59 -5.85
C GLN A 53 -9.67 -3.02 -5.56
N ALA A 54 -9.70 -3.94 -6.52
CA ALA A 54 -9.30 -5.33 -6.30
C ALA A 54 -7.77 -5.41 -6.08
N HIS A 55 -6.99 -4.69 -6.88
CA HIS A 55 -5.54 -4.55 -6.73
C HIS A 55 -5.18 -3.88 -5.40
N PHE A 56 -5.89 -2.81 -5.02
CA PHE A 56 -5.69 -2.18 -3.71
C PHE A 56 -5.95 -3.15 -2.55
N ILE A 57 -7.08 -3.86 -2.58
CA ILE A 57 -7.45 -4.81 -1.52
C ILE A 57 -6.44 -5.95 -1.44
N HIS A 58 -5.99 -6.48 -2.60
CA HIS A 58 -5.03 -7.58 -2.67
C HIS A 58 -3.69 -7.20 -2.02
N ASP A 59 -3.03 -6.15 -2.53
CA ASP A 59 -1.72 -5.71 -2.02
C ASP A 59 -1.80 -5.31 -0.54
N PHE A 60 -2.86 -4.61 -0.14
CA PHE A 60 -3.02 -4.17 1.25
C PHE A 60 -3.23 -5.34 2.21
N LYS A 61 -4.00 -6.36 1.79
CA LYS A 61 -4.22 -7.57 2.58
C LYS A 61 -2.97 -8.43 2.65
N GLU A 62 -2.24 -8.57 1.55
CA GLU A 62 -0.96 -9.30 1.51
C GLU A 62 0.05 -8.71 2.51
N LEU A 63 0.15 -7.37 2.57
CA LEU A 63 1.13 -6.69 3.41
C LEU A 63 0.69 -6.45 4.86
N SER A 64 -0.60 -6.27 5.13
CA SER A 64 -1.10 -5.98 6.49
C SER A 64 -1.81 -7.13 7.19
N GLY A 65 -2.19 -8.18 6.45
CA GLY A 65 -3.07 -9.25 6.91
C GLY A 65 -4.56 -8.88 6.95
N PHE A 66 -4.93 -7.63 6.63
CA PHE A 66 -6.30 -7.13 6.67
C PHE A 66 -6.67 -6.43 5.37
N THR A 67 -7.94 -6.48 4.97
CA THR A 67 -8.44 -5.56 3.94
C THR A 67 -8.39 -4.11 4.45
N PRO A 68 -8.33 -3.10 3.57
CA PRO A 68 -8.36 -1.69 3.98
C PRO A 68 -9.55 -1.36 4.90
N ARG A 69 -10.71 -1.97 4.63
CA ARG A 69 -11.94 -1.79 5.44
C ARG A 69 -11.82 -2.42 6.83
N GLU A 70 -11.24 -3.60 6.94
CA GLU A 70 -11.00 -4.25 8.24
C GLU A 70 -9.97 -3.48 9.06
N TYR A 71 -8.90 -3.02 8.41
CA TYR A 71 -7.88 -2.19 9.04
C TYR A 71 -8.49 -0.88 9.58
N LEU A 72 -9.29 -0.19 8.77
CA LEU A 72 -9.97 1.04 9.17
C LEU A 72 -10.85 0.81 10.41
N LYS A 73 -11.67 -0.25 10.43
CA LYS A 73 -12.48 -0.60 11.62
C LYS A 73 -11.63 -0.82 12.87
N LYS A 74 -10.45 -1.42 12.75
CA LYS A 74 -9.55 -1.66 13.89
C LYS A 74 -8.96 -0.36 14.44
N ILE A 75 -8.48 0.53 13.57
CA ILE A 75 -7.90 1.79 14.02
C ILE A 75 -8.98 2.70 14.61
N THR A 76 -10.18 2.79 14.01
CA THR A 76 -11.28 3.59 14.57
C THR A 76 -11.71 3.08 15.95
N ARG A 77 -11.76 1.76 16.17
CA ARG A 77 -12.08 1.18 17.49
C ARG A 77 -11.00 1.51 18.55
N SER A 78 -9.74 1.63 18.14
CA SER A 78 -8.62 1.92 19.03
C SER A 78 -8.54 3.40 19.44
N PHE A 79 -9.18 4.31 18.70
CA PHE A 79 -9.21 5.76 18.94
C PHE A 79 -10.58 6.24 19.46
N GLY A 80 -11.23 5.45 20.33
CA GLY A 80 -12.57 5.70 20.88
C GLY A 80 -13.02 7.16 20.93
N ILE A 81 -13.86 7.52 19.96
CA ILE A 81 -14.91 8.53 20.05
C ILE A 81 -16.22 7.74 20.15
#